data_AF-A0A7W9NF75-F1
#
_entry.id   AF-A0A7W9NF75-F1
#
_cell.length_a   1.000
_cell.length_b   1.000
_cell.length_c   1.000
_cell.angle_alpha   90.00
_cell.angle_beta   90.00
_cell.angle_gamma   90.00
#
_symmetry.space_group_name_H-M   'P 1'
#
loop_
_entity.id
_entity.type
_entity.pdbx_description
1 polymer ?
#
loop_
_entity_poly.entity_id
_entity_poly.type
_entity_poly.pdbx_seq_one_letter_code
_entity_poly.pdbx_strand_id
1 'polypeptide(L)'
;MSKVHADAQQVFRTQQALAARTVADHAVDAADRGTLLEMLGLVDEDSGPDDVARALTLGLSGYLRAVADAVGESADGTSCEVSDTATAYIGLTRRGPRSGRDLMLVWSERDGWAVLVETDPTESPIVVSRFGGDDPAPAPWVVARFVADTLTGVPAQPQARAHHRQDRRLLADRLARYAAPADFG
;
A
#
# COMPACT_ATOMS: atom_id res chain seq x y z
N MET A 1 35.16 16.12 2.88
CA MET A 1 34.36 16.55 1.70
C MET A 1 33.32 17.54 2.19
N SER A 2 33.31 18.75 1.64
CA SER A 2 32.77 19.97 2.29
C SER A 2 31.28 20.20 2.03
N LYS A 3 30.58 20.76 3.03
CA LYS A 3 29.15 21.15 3.03
C LYS A 3 28.75 22.00 1.80
N VAL A 4 29.68 22.80 1.29
CA VAL A 4 29.51 23.64 0.09
C VAL A 4 29.22 22.82 -1.19
N HIS A 5 29.73 21.58 -1.29
CA HIS A 5 29.45 20.71 -2.44
C HIS A 5 28.05 20.09 -2.36
N ALA A 6 27.58 19.78 -1.15
CA ALA A 6 26.23 19.26 -0.92
C ALA A 6 25.16 20.33 -1.20
N ASP A 7 25.40 21.57 -0.77
CA ASP A 7 24.48 22.69 -1.02
C ASP A 7 24.40 23.02 -2.53
N ALA A 8 25.52 22.98 -3.25
CA ALA A 8 25.54 23.19 -4.70
C ALA A 8 24.84 22.07 -5.48
N GLN A 9 24.99 20.82 -5.06
CA GLN A 9 24.26 19.68 -5.63
C GLN A 9 22.75 19.78 -5.38
N GLN A 10 22.35 20.27 -4.20
CA GLN A 10 20.95 20.43 -3.84
C GLN A 10 20.26 21.53 -4.65
N VAL A 11 20.93 22.67 -4.85
CA VAL A 11 20.41 23.76 -5.69
C VAL A 11 20.27 23.30 -7.13
N PHE A 12 21.26 22.57 -7.66
CA PHE A 12 21.21 22.04 -9.02
C PHE A 12 20.06 21.06 -9.24
N ARG A 13 19.83 20.12 -8.31
CA ARG A 13 18.68 19.20 -8.37
C ARG A 13 17.34 19.91 -8.30
N THR A 14 17.24 20.95 -7.47
CA THR A 14 16.02 21.76 -7.34
C THR A 14 15.71 22.48 -8.66
N GLN A 15 16.73 23.05 -9.30
CA GLN A 15 16.60 23.72 -10.60
C GLN A 15 16.24 22.71 -11.71
N GLN A 16 16.80 21.52 -11.68
CA GLN A 16 16.52 20.43 -12.62
C GLN A 16 15.08 19.91 -12.50
N ALA A 17 14.55 19.78 -11.28
CA ALA A 17 13.17 19.37 -11.02
C ALA A 17 12.14 20.41 -11.50
N LEU A 18 12.42 21.71 -11.35
CA LEU A 18 11.55 22.78 -11.83
C LEU A 18 11.52 22.85 -13.37
N ALA A 19 12.67 22.61 -14.02
CA ALA A 19 12.76 22.53 -15.48
C ALA A 19 11.99 21.32 -16.03
N ALA A 20 12.13 20.15 -15.41
CA ALA A 20 11.38 18.94 -15.79
C ALA A 20 9.86 19.17 -15.73
N ARG A 21 9.38 19.78 -14.64
CA ARG A 21 7.95 20.08 -14.44
C ARG A 21 7.39 21.05 -15.48
N THR A 22 8.16 22.09 -15.83
CA THR A 22 7.74 23.08 -16.85
C THR A 22 7.60 22.44 -18.23
N VAL A 23 8.44 21.46 -18.56
CA VAL A 23 8.39 20.75 -19.85
C VAL A 23 7.28 19.71 -19.85
N ALA A 24 7.05 19.02 -18.72
CA ALA A 24 5.93 18.10 -18.54
C ALA A 24 4.57 18.77 -18.72
N ASP A 25 4.40 20.01 -18.26
CA ASP A 25 3.18 20.81 -18.45
C ASP A 25 2.90 21.15 -19.94
N HIS A 26 3.88 20.98 -20.82
CA HIS A 26 3.77 21.23 -22.26
C HIS A 26 3.73 19.96 -23.13
N ALA A 27 3.82 18.77 -22.52
CA ALA A 27 3.72 17.51 -23.24
C ALA A 27 2.26 17.22 -23.66
N VAL A 28 2.09 16.68 -24.85
CA VAL A 28 0.77 16.37 -25.42
C VAL A 28 0.19 15.08 -24.80
N ASP A 29 1.04 14.12 -24.47
CA ASP A 29 0.68 12.88 -23.78
C ASP A 29 1.88 12.29 -22.99
N ALA A 30 1.67 11.17 -22.29
CA ALA A 30 2.68 10.54 -21.44
C ALA A 30 3.88 9.97 -22.21
N ALA A 31 3.72 9.58 -23.47
CA ALA A 31 4.81 9.07 -24.30
C ALA A 31 5.66 10.21 -24.86
N ASP A 32 5.01 11.31 -25.24
CA ASP A 32 5.66 12.58 -25.61
C ASP A 32 6.46 13.15 -24.43
N ARG A 33 5.89 13.13 -23.22
CA ARG A 33 6.57 13.56 -21.98
C ARG A 33 7.86 12.78 -21.73
N GLY A 34 7.79 11.45 -21.80
CA GLY A 34 8.96 10.59 -21.60
C GLY A 34 10.07 10.89 -22.62
N THR A 35 9.69 11.11 -23.88
CA THR A 35 10.64 11.43 -24.96
C THR A 35 11.33 12.79 -24.74
N LEU A 36 10.58 13.81 -24.30
CA LEU A 36 11.11 15.15 -24.03
C LEU A 36 12.08 15.17 -22.83
N LEU A 37 11.78 14.38 -21.79
CA LEU A 37 12.64 14.26 -20.62
C LEU A 37 13.95 13.54 -20.96
N GLU A 38 13.89 12.47 -21.75
CA GLU A 38 15.07 11.75 -22.25
C GLU A 38 15.99 12.65 -23.09
N MET A 39 15.43 13.47 -23.98
CA MET A 39 16.21 14.43 -24.79
C MET A 39 16.99 15.44 -23.94
N LEU A 40 16.48 15.76 -22.75
CA LEU A 40 17.12 16.69 -21.80
C LEU A 40 18.07 15.97 -20.82
N GLY A 41 18.25 14.65 -20.95
CA GLY A 41 19.00 13.84 -19.99
C GLY A 41 18.36 13.81 -18.61
N LEU A 42 17.04 14.03 -18.55
CA LEU A 42 16.23 13.98 -17.34
C LEU A 42 15.52 12.63 -17.29
N VAL A 43 15.55 11.96 -16.15
CA VAL A 43 14.72 10.78 -15.92
C VAL A 43 13.28 11.24 -15.69
N ASP A 44 12.31 10.53 -16.28
CA ASP A 44 10.88 10.68 -15.99
C ASP A 44 10.59 10.16 -14.57
N GLU A 45 10.87 11.03 -13.59
CA GLU A 45 10.50 10.87 -12.19
C GLU A 45 9.00 11.20 -11.97
N ASP A 46 8.17 11.21 -13.01
CA ASP A 46 6.88 11.93 -13.03
C ASP A 46 5.66 10.98 -13.01
N SER A 47 5.64 10.11 -12.01
CA SER A 47 4.45 10.17 -11.17
C SER A 47 4.92 10.91 -9.94
N GLY A 48 4.53 12.17 -9.79
CA GLY A 48 4.82 12.91 -8.57
C GLY A 48 4.46 12.07 -7.34
N PRO A 49 5.04 12.34 -6.15
CA PRO A 49 4.70 11.59 -4.94
C PRO A 49 3.18 11.50 -4.70
N ASP A 50 2.44 12.52 -5.13
CA ASP A 50 0.98 12.59 -5.08
C ASP A 50 0.29 11.64 -6.07
N ASP A 51 0.84 11.42 -7.27
CA ASP A 51 0.31 10.46 -8.25
C ASP A 51 0.51 9.02 -7.81
N VAL A 52 1.69 8.71 -7.25
CA VAL A 52 1.94 7.38 -6.67
C VAL A 52 1.01 7.14 -5.48
N ALA A 53 0.83 8.13 -4.59
CA ALA A 53 -0.08 8.02 -3.46
C ALA A 53 -1.54 7.83 -3.91
N ARG A 54 -1.97 8.54 -4.96
CA ARG A 54 -3.31 8.39 -5.55
C ARG A 54 -3.51 7.02 -6.19
N ALA A 55 -2.57 6.57 -7.01
CA ALA A 55 -2.61 5.24 -7.62
C ALA A 55 -2.62 4.13 -6.56
N LEU A 56 -1.81 4.29 -5.52
CA LEU A 56 -1.77 3.37 -4.39
C LEU A 56 -3.09 3.36 -3.62
N THR A 57 -3.70 4.51 -3.37
CA THR A 57 -5.01 4.62 -2.71
C THR A 57 -6.09 3.88 -3.49
N LEU A 58 -6.17 4.10 -4.81
CA LEU A 58 -7.16 3.46 -5.68
C LEU A 58 -6.96 1.94 -5.75
N GLY A 59 -5.72 1.51 -5.98
CA GLY A 59 -5.38 0.08 -6.05
C GLY A 59 -5.60 -0.64 -4.71
N LEU A 60 -5.20 -0.02 -3.60
CA LEU A 60 -5.38 -0.58 -2.26
C LEU A 60 -6.87 -0.67 -1.91
N SER A 61 -7.67 0.37 -2.18
CA SER A 61 -9.12 0.35 -1.96
C SER A 61 -9.78 -0.79 -2.74
N GLY A 62 -9.40 -0.98 -4.01
CA GLY A 62 -9.91 -2.07 -4.83
C GLY A 62 -9.49 -3.45 -4.32
N TYR A 63 -8.23 -3.58 -3.91
CA TYR A 63 -7.70 -4.81 -3.33
C TYR A 63 -8.38 -5.16 -2.02
N LEU A 64 -8.67 -4.18 -1.15
CA LEU A 64 -9.42 -4.40 0.09
C LEU A 64 -10.82 -4.92 -0.14
N ARG A 65 -11.53 -4.40 -1.15
CA ARG A 65 -12.83 -4.94 -1.55
C ARG A 65 -12.72 -6.40 -1.97
N ALA A 66 -11.75 -6.72 -2.83
CA ALA A 66 -11.51 -8.09 -3.26
C ALA A 66 -11.13 -9.04 -2.09
N VAL A 67 -10.38 -8.53 -1.09
CA VAL A 67 -10.07 -9.29 0.13
C VAL A 67 -11.30 -9.46 1.01
N ALA A 68 -12.09 -8.40 1.24
CA ALA A 68 -13.34 -8.44 1.99
C ALA A 68 -14.31 -9.47 1.40
N ASP A 69 -14.51 -9.44 0.09
CA ASP A 69 -15.32 -10.41 -0.64
C ASP A 69 -14.79 -11.85 -0.45
N ALA A 70 -13.47 -12.04 -0.51
CA ALA A 70 -12.84 -13.35 -0.35
C ALA A 70 -12.94 -13.89 1.09
N VAL A 71 -12.90 -13.03 2.11
CA VAL A 71 -13.11 -13.43 3.52
C VAL A 71 -14.61 -13.58 3.87
N GLY A 72 -15.50 -13.08 3.02
CA GLY A 72 -16.94 -13.09 3.20
C GLY A 72 -17.46 -11.98 4.11
N GLU A 73 -16.78 -10.83 4.13
CA GLU A 73 -17.19 -9.62 4.86
C GLU A 73 -17.68 -8.54 3.88
N SER A 74 -18.47 -7.57 4.37
CA SER A 74 -18.88 -6.42 3.54
C SER A 74 -17.72 -5.45 3.32
N ALA A 75 -17.67 -4.83 2.14
CA ALA A 75 -16.76 -3.74 1.84
C ALA A 75 -16.96 -2.51 2.76
N ASP A 76 -18.13 -2.35 3.38
CA ASP A 76 -18.45 -1.23 4.28
C ASP A 76 -17.60 -1.23 5.56
N GLY A 77 -17.05 -2.39 5.95
CA GLY A 77 -16.16 -2.56 7.11
C GLY A 77 -14.68 -2.38 6.80
N THR A 78 -14.35 -1.79 5.65
CA THR A 78 -12.97 -1.61 5.19
C THR A 78 -12.54 -0.14 5.23
N SER A 79 -11.27 0.10 5.54
CA SER A 79 -10.67 1.44 5.43
C SER A 79 -9.19 1.33 5.10
N CYS A 80 -8.68 2.33 4.39
CA CYS A 80 -7.26 2.49 4.11
C CYS A 80 -6.81 3.93 4.31
N GLU A 81 -5.57 4.09 4.72
CA GLU A 81 -4.88 5.37 4.78
C GLU A 81 -3.58 5.27 3.99
N VAL A 82 -3.32 6.23 3.12
CA VAL A 82 -2.05 6.36 2.41
C VAL A 82 -1.43 7.71 2.79
N SER A 83 -0.48 7.67 3.71
CA SER A 83 0.29 8.85 4.15
C SER A 83 1.79 8.55 4.00
N ASP A 84 2.60 8.78 5.03
CA ASP A 84 4.01 8.38 5.05
C ASP A 84 4.17 6.84 5.08
N THR A 85 3.11 6.14 5.49
CA THR A 85 2.94 4.69 5.46
C THR A 85 1.54 4.36 4.93
N ALA A 86 1.43 3.37 4.03
CA ALA A 86 0.13 2.86 3.62
C ALA A 86 -0.34 1.76 4.59
N THR A 87 -1.54 1.92 5.13
CA THR A 87 -2.16 0.98 6.07
C THR A 87 -3.62 0.73 5.70
N ALA A 88 -4.15 -0.40 6.14
CA ALA A 88 -5.55 -0.73 5.95
C ALA A 88 -6.08 -1.67 7.03
N TYR A 89 -7.40 -1.72 7.18
CA TYR A 89 -8.06 -2.70 8.02
C TYR A 89 -9.41 -3.15 7.44
N ILE A 90 -9.82 -4.34 7.86
CA ILE A 90 -11.12 -4.95 7.58
C ILE A 90 -11.64 -5.52 8.91
N GLY A 91 -12.79 -5.03 9.36
CA GLY A 91 -13.50 -5.63 10.49
C GLY A 91 -14.01 -7.03 10.14
N LEU A 92 -13.75 -8.02 10.99
CA LEU A 92 -14.24 -9.38 10.81
C LEU A 92 -15.41 -9.62 11.77
N THR A 93 -16.60 -9.86 11.22
CA THR A 93 -17.80 -10.13 12.03
C THR A 93 -17.75 -11.48 12.76
N ARG A 94 -16.74 -12.30 12.45
CA ARG A 94 -16.52 -13.60 13.10
C ARG A 94 -15.69 -13.45 14.37
N ARG A 95 -16.22 -13.99 15.47
CA ARG A 95 -15.54 -14.01 16.77
C ARG A 95 -14.37 -14.98 16.78
N GLY A 96 -13.25 -14.56 17.36
CA GLY A 96 -12.10 -15.42 17.55
C GLY A 96 -12.36 -16.54 18.57
N PRO A 97 -11.77 -17.73 18.38
CA PRO A 97 -12.02 -18.89 19.26
C PRO A 97 -11.57 -18.72 20.72
N ARG A 98 -10.80 -17.66 21.03
CA ARG A 98 -10.14 -17.48 22.35
C ARG A 98 -10.45 -16.18 23.07
N SER A 99 -10.91 -15.12 22.40
CA SER A 99 -11.12 -13.80 23.02
C SER A 99 -12.58 -13.50 23.35
N GLY A 100 -13.54 -14.14 22.67
CA GLY A 100 -14.95 -13.75 22.71
C GLY A 100 -15.23 -12.34 22.16
N ARG A 101 -14.18 -11.66 21.67
CA ARG A 101 -14.20 -10.34 21.03
C ARG A 101 -14.11 -10.50 19.52
N ASP A 102 -14.57 -9.49 18.81
CA ASP A 102 -14.48 -9.41 17.36
C ASP A 102 -13.00 -9.31 16.93
N LEU A 103 -12.73 -9.69 15.68
CA LEU A 103 -11.38 -9.69 15.13
C LEU A 103 -11.28 -8.63 14.05
N MET A 104 -10.07 -8.17 13.79
CA MET A 104 -9.77 -7.25 12.71
C MET A 104 -8.59 -7.79 11.90
N LEU A 105 -8.74 -7.75 10.59
CA LEU A 105 -7.65 -8.03 9.66
C LEU A 105 -6.99 -6.71 9.29
N VAL A 106 -5.72 -6.54 9.65
CA VAL A 106 -4.96 -5.32 9.40
C VAL A 106 -3.85 -5.56 8.39
N TRP A 107 -3.49 -4.51 7.66
CA TRP A 107 -2.43 -4.52 6.68
C TRP A 107 -1.56 -3.27 6.79
N SER A 108 -0.26 -3.45 6.54
CA SER A 108 0.72 -2.37 6.40
C SER A 108 1.65 -2.70 5.24
N GLU A 109 2.04 -1.70 4.45
CA GLU A 109 3.05 -1.88 3.40
C GLU A 109 4.40 -2.39 3.92
N ARG A 110 4.66 -2.24 5.25
CA ARG A 110 5.90 -2.67 5.93
C ARG A 110 5.82 -4.05 6.57
N ASP A 111 4.63 -4.48 6.96
CA ASP A 111 4.45 -5.67 7.80
C ASP A 111 3.50 -6.70 7.20
N GLY A 112 2.88 -6.39 6.04
CA GLY A 112 1.89 -7.24 5.41
C GLY A 112 0.63 -7.40 6.26
N TRP A 113 -0.01 -8.56 6.12
CA TRP A 113 -1.28 -8.88 6.79
C TRP A 113 -1.11 -9.43 8.20
N ALA A 114 -2.00 -9.05 9.11
CA ALA A 114 -2.11 -9.63 10.44
C ALA A 114 -3.57 -9.70 10.91
N VAL A 115 -3.90 -10.71 11.71
CA VAL A 115 -5.19 -10.80 12.42
C VAL A 115 -4.97 -10.34 13.85
N LEU A 116 -5.76 -9.36 14.26
CA LEU A 116 -5.75 -8.78 15.60
C LEU A 116 -7.11 -9.00 16.27
N VAL A 117 -7.12 -8.94 17.59
CA VAL A 117 -8.37 -8.71 18.34
C VAL A 117 -8.78 -7.25 18.12
N GLU A 118 -10.06 -7.01 17.88
CA GLU A 118 -10.59 -5.66 17.87
C GLU A 118 -10.52 -5.08 19.29
N THR A 119 -9.85 -3.95 19.42
CA THR A 119 -9.60 -3.27 20.69
C THR A 119 -9.95 -1.79 20.57
N ASP A 120 -10.25 -1.16 21.70
CA ASP A 120 -10.39 0.30 21.75
C ASP A 120 -9.08 0.98 21.28
N PRO A 121 -9.11 2.19 20.71
CA PRO A 121 -7.91 2.89 20.22
C PRO A 121 -6.86 3.17 21.31
N THR A 122 -7.26 3.10 22.58
CA THR A 122 -6.38 3.31 23.75
C THR A 122 -5.76 2.02 24.29
N GLU A 123 -6.23 0.87 23.82
CA GLU A 123 -5.71 -0.45 24.20
C GLU A 123 -4.54 -0.86 23.29
N SER A 124 -3.61 -1.63 23.86
CA SER A 124 -2.53 -2.21 23.07
C SER A 124 -3.08 -3.26 22.10
N PRO A 125 -2.70 -3.23 20.81
CA PRO A 125 -3.18 -4.19 19.83
C PRO A 125 -2.73 -5.61 20.18
N ILE A 126 -3.67 -6.56 20.20
CA ILE A 126 -3.39 -7.97 20.48
C ILE A 126 -3.35 -8.73 19.15
N VAL A 127 -2.14 -9.09 18.71
CA VAL A 127 -1.94 -9.85 17.47
C VAL A 127 -2.23 -11.33 17.72
N VAL A 128 -3.20 -11.87 16.98
CA VAL A 128 -3.55 -13.30 16.99
C VAL A 128 -2.63 -14.07 16.05
N SER A 129 -2.39 -13.53 14.85
CA SER A 129 -1.53 -14.15 13.85
C SER A 129 -0.98 -13.13 12.85
N ARG A 130 0.17 -13.41 12.25
CA ARG A 130 0.73 -12.63 11.13
C ARG A 130 0.86 -13.51 9.91
N PHE A 131 0.56 -12.94 8.75
CA PHE A 131 0.79 -13.59 7.47
C PHE A 131 2.30 -13.64 7.21
N GLY A 132 2.83 -14.83 6.93
CA GLY A 132 4.22 -15.02 6.55
C GLY A 132 4.40 -14.93 5.04
N GLY A 133 5.54 -14.41 4.60
CA GLY A 133 5.90 -14.32 3.18
C GLY A 133 6.64 -13.00 2.88
N ASP A 134 7.14 -12.86 1.65
CA ASP A 134 7.82 -11.62 1.20
C ASP A 134 6.88 -10.67 0.44
N ASP A 135 5.68 -11.14 0.09
CA ASP A 135 4.66 -10.38 -0.61
C ASP A 135 3.67 -9.74 0.38
N PRO A 136 3.66 -8.41 0.53
CA PRO A 136 2.69 -7.75 1.42
C PRO A 136 1.28 -7.77 0.85
N ALA A 137 1.09 -7.93 -0.46
CA ALA A 137 -0.21 -7.91 -1.13
C ALA A 137 -0.43 -9.18 -1.98
N PRO A 138 -0.52 -10.37 -1.33
CA PRO A 138 -0.76 -11.63 -2.02
C PRO A 138 -2.16 -11.65 -2.68
N ALA A 139 -2.49 -12.72 -3.40
CA ALA A 139 -3.83 -12.83 -3.98
C ALA A 139 -4.92 -12.89 -2.87
N PRO A 140 -6.12 -12.30 -3.06
CA PRO A 140 -7.16 -12.21 -2.02
C PRO A 140 -7.54 -13.56 -1.38
N TRP A 141 -7.62 -14.62 -2.18
CA TRP A 141 -7.93 -15.97 -1.70
C TRP A 141 -6.86 -16.55 -0.77
N VAL A 142 -5.60 -16.11 -0.89
CA VAL A 142 -4.50 -16.50 0.01
C VAL A 142 -4.70 -15.86 1.38
N VAL A 143 -5.11 -14.58 1.41
CA VAL A 143 -5.46 -13.87 2.65
C VAL A 143 -6.68 -14.51 3.30
N ALA A 144 -7.71 -14.86 2.52
CA ALA A 144 -8.90 -15.53 3.02
C ALA A 144 -8.59 -16.88 3.68
N ARG A 145 -7.72 -17.68 3.06
CA ARG A 145 -7.24 -18.93 3.66
C ARG A 145 -6.50 -18.69 4.97
N PHE A 146 -5.62 -17.69 5.02
CA PHE A 146 -4.91 -17.32 6.25
C PHE A 146 -5.87 -16.92 7.39
N VAL A 147 -6.93 -16.16 7.09
CA VAL A 147 -7.97 -15.83 8.08
C VAL A 147 -8.69 -17.10 8.55
N ALA A 148 -9.07 -17.99 7.65
CA ALA A 148 -9.74 -19.25 8.00
C ALA A 148 -8.85 -20.16 8.88
N ASP A 149 -7.57 -20.29 8.54
CA ASP A 149 -6.59 -21.06 9.33
C ASP A 149 -6.41 -20.44 10.73
N THR A 150 -6.40 -19.11 10.83
CA THR A 150 -6.34 -18.40 12.12
C THR A 150 -7.59 -18.65 12.97
N LEU A 151 -8.79 -18.62 12.36
CA LEU A 151 -10.06 -18.86 13.05
C LEU A 151 -10.22 -20.29 13.55
N THR A 152 -9.61 -21.27 12.87
CA THR A 152 -9.61 -22.68 13.31
C THR A 152 -8.54 -23.00 14.36
N GLY A 153 -7.73 -22.01 14.74
CA GLY A 153 -6.72 -22.14 15.79
C GLY A 153 -5.43 -22.84 15.33
N VAL A 154 -5.24 -23.02 14.02
CA VAL A 154 -3.95 -23.44 13.46
C VAL A 154 -2.98 -22.25 13.60
N PRO A 155 -1.86 -22.39 14.32
CA PRO A 155 -0.92 -21.28 14.44
C PRO A 155 -0.26 -21.04 13.07
N ALA A 156 -0.60 -19.93 12.40
CA ALA A 156 0.30 -19.40 11.39
C ALA A 156 1.58 -18.93 12.11
N GLN A 157 2.73 -19.46 11.69
CA GLN A 157 4.00 -19.33 12.40
C GLN A 157 4.32 -17.87 12.77
N PRO A 158 4.79 -17.60 13.99
CA PRO A 158 5.20 -16.26 14.39
C PRO A 158 6.63 -15.99 13.93
N GLN A 159 6.86 -15.75 12.64
CA GLN A 159 8.07 -15.08 12.15
C GLN A 159 7.75 -14.22 10.92
N ALA A 160 7.18 -13.04 11.14
CA ALA A 160 7.22 -11.99 10.15
C ALA A 160 8.63 -11.38 10.16
N ARG A 161 9.31 -11.43 9.01
CA ARG A 161 10.49 -10.57 8.78
C ARG A 161 9.95 -9.17 8.49
N ALA A 162 10.55 -8.14 9.06
CA ALA A 162 10.22 -6.77 8.70
C ALA A 162 10.39 -6.63 7.19
N HIS A 163 9.34 -6.22 6.46
CA HIS A 163 9.52 -5.91 5.05
C HIS A 163 10.31 -4.61 4.99
N HIS A 164 11.45 -4.65 4.30
CA HIS A 164 12.15 -3.43 3.93
C HIS A 164 11.16 -2.49 3.23
N ARG A 165 11.33 -1.18 3.42
CA ARG A 165 10.55 -0.13 2.76
C ARG A 165 10.34 -0.51 1.30
N GLN A 166 9.13 -0.98 0.98
CA GLN A 166 8.84 -1.44 -0.37
C GLN A 166 8.84 -0.25 -1.31
N ASP A 167 9.20 -0.50 -2.56
CA ASP A 167 9.00 0.48 -3.61
C ASP A 167 7.48 0.67 -3.80
N ARG A 168 6.99 1.84 -3.36
CA ARG A 168 5.57 2.18 -3.43
C ARG A 168 5.04 2.20 -4.86
N ARG A 169 5.89 2.49 -5.84
CA ARG A 169 5.50 2.45 -7.25
C ARG A 169 5.23 1.02 -7.70
N LEU A 170 6.12 0.09 -7.36
CA LEU A 170 5.89 -1.34 -7.62
C LEU A 170 4.63 -1.87 -6.93
N LEU A 171 4.37 -1.42 -5.71
CA LEU A 171 3.15 -1.78 -4.99
C LEU A 171 1.90 -1.21 -5.67
N ALA A 172 1.93 0.06 -6.08
CA ALA A 172 0.85 0.69 -6.84
C ALA A 172 0.59 -0.04 -8.16
N ASP A 173 1.64 -0.34 -8.94
CA ASP A 173 1.54 -1.08 -10.21
C ASP A 173 0.92 -2.47 -10.01
N ARG A 174 1.31 -3.16 -8.94
CA ARG A 174 0.75 -4.49 -8.59
C ARG A 174 -0.73 -4.40 -8.21
N LEU A 175 -1.12 -3.35 -7.50
CA LEU A 175 -2.48 -3.15 -7.02
C LEU A 175 -3.39 -2.53 -8.09
N ALA A 176 -2.84 -1.96 -9.15
CA ALA A 176 -3.58 -1.34 -10.25
C ALA A 176 -4.60 -2.31 -10.90
N ARG A 177 -4.33 -3.62 -10.90
CA ARG A 177 -5.28 -4.65 -11.38
C ARG A 177 -6.59 -4.72 -10.60
N TYR A 178 -6.62 -4.19 -9.38
CA TYR A 178 -7.81 -4.14 -8.53
C TYR A 178 -8.47 -2.76 -8.52
N ALA A 179 -7.79 -1.73 -9.06
CA ALA A 179 -8.41 -0.43 -9.24
C ALA A 179 -9.58 -0.63 -10.21
N ALA A 180 -10.81 -0.54 -9.70
CA ALA A 180 -11.97 -0.49 -10.57
C ALA A 180 -11.79 0.72 -11.50
N PRO A 181 -12.19 0.63 -12.78
CA PRO A 181 -12.37 1.84 -13.57
C PRO A 181 -13.30 2.74 -12.76
N ALA A 182 -12.92 4.01 -12.58
CA ALA A 182 -13.81 4.97 -11.95
C ALA A 182 -15.10 4.99 -12.79
N ASP A 183 -16.17 4.42 -12.25
CA ASP A 183 -17.51 4.62 -12.80
C ASP A 183 -17.81 6.10 -12.63
N PHE A 184 -17.49 6.89 -13.64
CA PHE A 184 -18.01 8.24 -13.80
C PHE A 184 -19.49 8.07 -14.17
N GLY A 185 -20.33 8.01 -13.15
CA GLY A 185 -21.79 8.17 -13.26
C GLY A 185 -22.19 9.60 -13.58
#